data_AF-A0A832UGK4-F1
#
_entry.id   AF-A0A832UGK4-F1
#
_cell.length_a   1.000
_cell.length_b   1.000
_cell.length_c   1.000
_cell.angle_alpha   90.00
_cell.angle_beta   90.00
_cell.angle_gamma   90.00
#
_symmetry.space_group_name_H-M   'P 1'
#
loop_
_entity.id
_entity.type
_entity.pdbx_description
1 polymer ?
#
loop_
_entity_poly.entity_id
_entity_poly.type
_entity_poly.pdbx_seq_one_letter_code
_entity_poly.pdbx_strand_id
1 'polypeptide(L)' 'MKAPRQVFLREDIVEDLLHMRKPGMTLSGVIEEMIEHEKKQRLLDDIRRIQEREELVELL' A
#
# COMPACT_ATOMS: atom_id res chain seq x y z
N MET A 1 -2.86 -20.17 -1.10
CA MET A 1 -2.21 -19.15 -0.23
C MET A 1 -0.80 -18.92 -0.74
N LYS A 2 -0.38 -17.67 -1.01
CA LYS A 2 1.02 -17.36 -1.35
C LYS A 2 1.88 -17.58 -0.10
N ALA A 3 3.07 -18.14 -0.27
CA ALA A 3 4.02 -18.30 0.83
C ALA A 3 4.36 -16.93 1.46
N PRO A 4 4.49 -16.85 2.79
CA PRO A 4 4.88 -15.61 3.45
C PRO A 4 6.27 -15.20 2.94
N ARG A 5 6.38 -13.98 2.41
CA ARG A 5 7.67 -13.41 2.02
C ARG A 5 8.34 -12.86 3.27
N GLN A 6 9.58 -13.27 3.51
CA GLN A 6 10.41 -12.67 4.54
C GLN A 6 11.01 -11.38 4.01
N VAL A 7 10.95 -10.33 4.83
CA VAL A 7 11.55 -9.02 4.54
C VAL A 7 12.35 -8.63 5.76
N PHE A 8 13.58 -8.16 5.54
CA PHE A 8 14.43 -7.64 6.60
C PHE A 8 14.18 -6.13 6.72
N LEU A 9 13.87 -5.70 7.94
CA LEU A 9 13.65 -4.30 8.29
C LEU A 9 14.70 -3.89 9.32
N ARG A 10 15.05 -2.61 9.33
CA ARG A 10 15.84 -2.03 10.41
C ARG A 10 14.98 -1.87 11.66
N GLU A 11 15.61 -1.85 12.82
CA GLU A 11 14.93 -1.78 14.12
C GLU A 11 14.12 -0.49 14.29
N ASP A 12 14.67 0.67 13.86
CA ASP A 12 13.97 1.96 13.83
C ASP A 12 12.63 1.87 13.06
N ILE A 13 12.66 1.21 11.90
CA ILE A 13 11.46 1.02 11.08
C ILE A 13 10.44 0.09 11.76
N VAL A 14 10.90 -0.92 12.48
CA VAL A 14 9.99 -1.82 13.23
C VAL A 14 9.30 -1.05 14.36
N GLU A 15 10.03 -0.20 15.08
CA GLU A 15 9.44 0.66 16.11
C GLU A 15 8.38 1.58 15.52
N ASP A 16 8.66 2.27 14.41
CA ASP A 16 7.69 3.13 13.74
C ASP A 16 6.41 2.37 13.35
N LEU A 17 6.55 1.17 12.77
CA LEU A 17 5.41 0.32 12.39
C LEU A 17 4.58 -0.12 13.60
N LEU A 18 5.22 -0.37 14.75
CA LEU A 18 4.53 -0.72 15.99
C LEU A 18 3.73 0.47 16.54
N HIS A 19 4.22 1.70 16.41
CA HIS A 19 3.49 2.91 16.79
C HIS A 19 2.27 3.17 15.90
N MET A 20 2.32 2.76 14.63
CA MET A 20 1.20 2.88 13.69
C MET A 20 0.10 1.82 13.90
N ARG A 21 0.37 0.80 14.71
CA ARG A 21 -0.49 -0.36 14.89
C ARG A 21 -1.75 -0.02 15.69
N LYS A 22 -2.91 -0.32 15.11
CA LYS A 22 -4.20 -0.22 15.81
C LYS A 22 -4.37 -1.36 16.85
N PRO A 23 -5.18 -1.17 17.91
CA PRO A 23 -5.49 -2.24 18.85
C PRO A 23 -6.02 -3.49 18.14
N GLY A 24 -5.49 -4.66 18.49
CA GLY A 24 -5.86 -5.95 17.88
C GLY A 24 -5.19 -6.26 16.53
N MET A 25 -4.38 -5.36 15.99
CA MET A 25 -3.70 -5.54 14.71
C MET A 25 -2.34 -6.24 14.87
N THR A 26 -1.93 -7.01 13.86
CA THR A 26 -0.58 -7.59 13.76
C THR A 26 0.34 -6.69 12.94
N LEU A 27 1.65 -6.87 13.06
CA LEU A 27 2.62 -6.16 12.22
C LEU A 27 2.42 -6.45 10.73
N SER A 28 2.09 -7.71 10.36
CA SER A 28 1.72 -8.07 8.98
C SER A 28 0.51 -7.27 8.52
N GLY A 29 -0.50 -7.12 9.38
CA GLY A 29 -1.69 -6.33 9.06
C GLY A 29 -1.35 -4.87 8.77
N VAL A 30 -0.46 -4.25 9.56
CA VAL A 30 -0.02 -2.86 9.32
C VAL A 30 0.64 -2.74 7.95
N ILE A 31 1.54 -3.66 7.62
CA ILE A 31 2.24 -3.69 6.33
C ILE A 31 1.24 -3.91 5.18
N GLU A 32 0.25 -4.80 5.35
CA GLU A 32 -0.80 -5.04 4.37
C GLU A 32 -1.64 -3.80 4.11
N GLU A 33 -2.08 -3.08 5.15
CA GLU A 33 -2.82 -1.80 5.00
C GLU A 33 -1.98 -0.76 4.21
N MET A 34 -0.69 -0.64 4.53
CA MET A 34 0.22 0.28 3.81
C MET A 34 0.38 -0.10 2.34
N ILE A 35 0.52 -1.39 2.04
CA ILE A 35 0.63 -1.88 0.66
C ILE A 35 -0.64 -1.57 -0.12
N GLU A 36 -1.83 -1.79 0.45
CA GLU A 36 -3.09 -1.49 -0.24
C GLU A 36 -3.28 0.00 -0.47
N HIS A 37 -2.87 0.84 0.49
CA HIS A 37 -2.87 2.29 0.31
C HIS A 37 -1.96 2.72 -0.85
N GLU A 38 -0.73 2.21 -0.87
CA GLU A 38 0.26 2.51 -1.92
C GLU A 38 -0.20 2.03 -3.30
N LYS A 39 -0.79 0.83 -3.39
CA LYS A 39 -1.38 0.32 -4.64
C LYS A 39 -2.49 1.24 -5.16
N LYS A 40 -3.38 1.68 -4.27
CA LYS A 40 -4.48 2.58 -4.64
C LYS A 40 -3.94 3.92 -5.14
N GLN A 41 -2.94 4.47 -4.46
CA GLN A 41 -2.32 5.73 -4.87
C GLN A 41 -1.68 5.62 -6.25
N ARG A 42 -0.87 4.57 -6.48
CA ARG A 42 -0.26 4.31 -7.80
C ARG A 42 -1.28 4.15 -8.91
N LEU A 43 -2.37 3.44 -8.64
CA LEU A 43 -3.45 3.29 -9.61
C LEU A 43 -4.06 4.65 -10.00
N LEU A 44 -4.32 5.51 -9.02
CA LEU A 44 -4.86 6.85 -9.29
C LEU A 44 -3.88 7.72 -10.07
N ASP A 45 -2.59 7.65 -9.75
CA ASP A 45 -1.55 8.40 -10.45
C ASP A 45 -1.37 7.90 -11.90
N ASP A 46 -1.42 6.58 -12.11
CA ASP A 46 -1.40 5.98 -13.44
C ASP A 46 -2.62 6.41 -14.27
N ILE A 47 -3.83 6.40 -13.68
CA ILE A 47 -5.04 6.90 -14.34
C ILE A 47 -4.85 8.35 -14.74
N ARG A 48 -4.43 9.23 -13.81
CA ARG A 48 -4.18 10.67 -14.09
C ARG A 48 -3.23 10.87 -15.27
N ARG A 49 -2.11 10.14 -15.26
CA ARG A 49 -1.10 10.19 -16.34
C ARG A 49 -1.67 9.75 -17.69
N ILE A 50 -2.57 8.77 -17.70
CA ILE A 50 -3.27 8.35 -18.93
C ILE A 50 -4.24 9.44 -19.38
N GLN A 51 -5.04 10.05 -18.47
CA GLN A 51 -5.98 11.12 -18.84
C GLN A 51 -5.27 12.35 -19.44
N GLU A 52 -4.05 12.65 -19.01
CA GLU A 52 -3.24 13.74 -19.57
C GLU A 52 -2.77 13.48 -21.01
N ARG A 53 -2.77 12.22 -21.45
CA ARG A 53 -2.20 11.78 -22.75
C ARG A 53 -3.23 11.26 -23.74
N GLU A 54 -4.39 10.84 -23.26
CA GLU A 54 -5.40 10.12 -24.05
C GLU A 54 -6.81 10.69 -23.77
N GLU A 55 -7.68 10.75 -24.79
CA GLU A 55 -9.11 11.03 -24.61
C GLU A 55 -9.77 9.84 -23.89
N LEU A 56 -10.21 10.03 -22.65
CA LEU A 56 -10.82 8.97 -21.85
C LEU A 56 -12.34 8.97 -21.90
N VAL A 57 -12.91 7.77 -21.85
CA VAL A 57 -14.34 7.52 -21.80
C VAL A 57 -14.77 7.36 -20.34
N GLU A 58 -15.84 8.06 -19.95
CA GLU A 58 -16.45 7.95 -18.63
C GLU A 58 -17.13 6.56 -18.51
N LEU A 59 -16.76 5.79 -17.48
CA LEU A 59 -17.43 4.52 -17.16
C LEU A 59 -18.64 4.81 -16.27
N LEU A 60 -19.84 4.65 -16.85
CA LEU A 60 -21.15 4.72 -16.17
C LEU A 60 -21.53 3.40 -15.50
#